data_AF-A0A0C2IAT4-F1
#
_entry.id   AF-A0A0C2IAT4-F1
#
_cell.length_a   1.000
_cell.length_b   1.000
_cell.length_c   1.000
_cell.angle_alpha   90.00
_cell.angle_beta   90.00
_cell.angle_gamma   90.00
#
_symmetry.space_group_name_H-M   'P 1'
#
loop_
_entity.id
_entity.type
_entity.pdbx_description
1 polymer ?
#
loop_
_entity_poly.entity_id
_entity_poly.type
_entity_poly.pdbx_seq_one_letter_code
_entity_poly.pdbx_strand_id
1 'polypeptide(L)'
;MDSVSTQFPVLYIDRHAPLVDLHACVSERMRAVNKLMTLFTCSRLSDSDPRDLGNIAAISRLLLQDASDVFDVIEARGLEAKRMAS
;
A
#
# COMPACT_ATOMS: atom_id res chain seq x y z
N MET A 1 -10.17 8.60 -23.27
CA MET A 1 -10.53 7.30 -22.70
C MET A 1 -10.57 7.54 -21.21
N ASP A 2 -11.76 7.82 -20.69
CA ASP A 2 -11.92 8.26 -19.31
C ASP A 2 -11.70 7.05 -18.41
N SER A 3 -10.61 7.08 -17.62
CA SER A 3 -10.37 6.03 -16.64
C SER A 3 -11.50 6.09 -15.61
N VAL A 4 -12.20 4.97 -15.41
CA VAL A 4 -13.17 4.82 -14.32
C VAL A 4 -12.39 4.77 -13.02
N SER A 5 -12.02 5.94 -12.50
CA SER A 5 -11.40 6.10 -11.19
C SER A 5 -12.52 6.32 -10.18
N THR A 6 -12.72 5.37 -9.25
CA THR A 6 -13.61 5.59 -8.12
C THR A 6 -13.02 6.68 -7.21
N GLN A 7 -13.87 7.61 -6.76
CA GLN A 7 -13.47 8.58 -5.72
C GLN A 7 -13.40 7.92 -4.33
N PHE A 8 -13.97 6.71 -4.19
CA PHE A 8 -14.05 5.95 -2.95
C PHE A 8 -13.53 4.54 -3.21
N PRO A 9 -12.20 4.35 -3.28
CA PRO A 9 -11.63 3.01 -3.37
C PRO A 9 -12.00 2.21 -2.11
N VAL A 10 -12.41 0.96 -2.30
CA VAL A 10 -12.71 0.02 -1.22
C VAL A 10 -11.73 -1.15 -1.32
N LEU A 11 -11.03 -1.42 -0.21
CA LEU A 11 -10.15 -2.58 -0.06
C LEU A 11 -10.82 -3.60 0.86
N TYR A 12 -10.98 -4.83 0.37
CA TYR A 12 -11.39 -5.96 1.20
C TYR A 12 -10.16 -6.69 1.74
N ILE A 13 -10.09 -6.86 3.06
CA ILE A 13 -9.02 -7.60 3.74
C ILE A 13 -9.62 -8.81 4.43
N ASP A 14 -9.21 -10.01 4.02
CA ASP A 14 -9.52 -11.23 4.75
C ASP A 14 -8.70 -11.27 6.05
N ARG A 15 -9.34 -10.87 7.15
CA ARG A 15 -8.70 -10.80 8.48
C ARG A 15 -8.33 -12.18 9.03
N HIS A 16 -8.89 -13.25 8.47
CA HIS A 16 -8.66 -14.62 8.93
C HIS A 16 -7.62 -15.38 8.09
N ALA A 17 -7.11 -14.78 7.00
CA ALA A 17 -6.05 -15.35 6.20
C ALA A 17 -4.78 -15.68 7.04
N PRO A 18 -3.93 -16.62 6.61
CA PRO A 18 -2.65 -16.88 7.29
C PRO A 18 -1.80 -15.60 7.44
N LEU A 19 -1.14 -15.42 8.60
CA LEU A 19 -0.30 -14.22 8.85
C LEU A 19 0.83 -14.07 7.82
N VAL A 20 1.35 -15.20 7.31
CA VAL A 20 2.38 -15.19 6.26
C VAL A 20 1.85 -14.57 4.96
N ASP A 21 0.60 -14.82 4.61
CA ASP A 21 -0.02 -14.30 3.40
C ASP A 21 -0.35 -12.81 3.55
N LEU A 22 -0.82 -12.38 4.73
CA LEU A 22 -1.00 -10.97 5.05
C LEU A 22 0.34 -10.21 5.03
N HIS A 23 1.40 -10.79 5.61
CA HIS A 23 2.74 -10.21 5.58
C HIS A 23 3.31 -10.13 4.15
N ALA A 24 3.09 -11.16 3.33
CA ALA A 24 3.47 -11.14 1.92
C ALA A 24 2.75 -10.00 1.17
N CYS A 25 1.45 -9.82 1.41
CA CYS A 25 0.66 -8.72 0.86
C CYS A 25 1.25 -7.35 1.23
N VAL A 26 1.55 -7.10 2.52
CA VAL A 26 2.21 -5.86 2.97
C VAL A 26 3.55 -5.68 2.25
N SER A 27 4.36 -6.75 2.21
CA SER A 27 5.68 -6.73 1.59
C SER A 27 5.62 -6.35 0.10
N GLU A 28 4.63 -6.88 -0.63
CA GLU A 28 4.43 -6.56 -2.04
C GLU A 28 4.09 -5.08 -2.26
N ARG A 29 3.19 -4.52 -1.44
CA ARG A 29 2.73 -3.12 -1.56
C ARG A 29 3.87 -2.16 -1.22
N MET A 30 4.59 -2.43 -0.13
CA MET A 30 5.79 -1.66 0.24
C MET A 30 6.87 -1.73 -0.85
N ARG A 31 7.10 -2.90 -1.44
CA ARG A 31 8.06 -3.05 -2.54
C ARG A 31 7.62 -2.30 -3.80
N ALA A 32 6.33 -2.29 -4.10
CA ALA A 32 5.78 -1.53 -5.22
C ALA A 32 5.99 -0.03 -5.05
N VAL A 33 5.69 0.51 -3.87
CA VAL A 33 5.94 1.93 -3.53
C VAL A 33 7.43 2.24 -3.64
N ASN A 34 8.29 1.41 -3.04
CA ASN A 34 9.73 1.62 -3.11
C ASN A 34 10.24 1.63 -4.56
N LYS A 35 9.81 0.67 -5.40
CA LYS A 35 10.16 0.64 -6.82
C LYS A 35 9.71 1.91 -7.54
N LEU A 36 8.47 2.37 -7.28
CA LEU A 36 7.94 3.59 -7.89
C LEU A 36 8.77 4.82 -7.48
N MET A 37 9.10 4.95 -6.19
CA MET A 37 9.92 6.05 -5.69
C MET A 37 11.37 5.98 -6.20
N THR A 38 11.95 4.79 -6.34
CA THR A 38 13.28 4.63 -6.93
C THR A 38 13.30 5.10 -8.38
N LEU A 39 12.31 4.71 -9.20
CA LEU A 39 12.19 5.20 -10.58
C LEU A 39 12.11 6.74 -10.63
N PHE A 40 11.42 7.32 -9.66
CA PHE A 40 11.28 8.76 -9.54
C PHE A 40 12.60 9.46 -9.20
N THR A 41 13.40 8.90 -8.29
CA THR A 41 14.72 9.45 -7.95
C THR A 41 15.73 9.41 -9.11
N CYS A 42 15.56 8.49 -10.06
CA CYS A 42 16.41 8.41 -11.25
C CYS A 42 15.94 9.30 -12.41
N SER A 43 14.75 9.91 -12.30
CA SER A 43 14.13 10.69 -13.37
C SER A 43 14.46 12.19 -13.26
N ARG A 44 14.59 12.89 -14.39
CA ARG A 44 14.70 14.36 -14.41
C ARG A 44 13.34 14.98 -14.16
N LEU A 45 13.04 15.21 -12.88
CA LEU A 45 11.74 15.72 -12.44
C LEU A 45 11.41 17.12 -12.98
N SER A 46 12.43 17.90 -13.33
CA SER A 46 12.29 19.23 -13.95
C SER A 46 11.54 19.20 -15.27
N ASP A 47 11.58 18.05 -15.97
CA ASP A 47 11.03 17.90 -17.32
C ASP A 47 9.71 17.11 -17.30
N SER A 48 9.22 16.73 -16.11
CA SER A 48 8.01 15.90 -15.95
C SER A 48 6.75 16.76 -15.94
N ASP A 49 5.68 16.28 -16.59
CA ASP A 49 4.36 16.94 -16.54
C ASP A 49 3.86 16.95 -15.09
N PRO A 50 3.43 18.09 -14.52
CA PRO A 50 2.86 18.15 -13.18
C PRO A 50 1.72 17.14 -12.94
N ARG A 51 0.98 16.75 -13.98
CA ARG A 51 -0.05 15.71 -13.91
C ARG A 51 0.54 14.33 -13.61
N ASP A 52 1.70 14.01 -14.17
CA ASP A 52 2.39 12.74 -13.90
C ASP A 52 2.86 12.69 -12.45
N LEU A 53 3.35 13.81 -11.92
CA LEU A 53 3.72 13.92 -10.50
C LEU A 53 2.51 13.69 -9.58
N GLY A 54 1.37 14.31 -9.91
CA GLY A 54 0.12 14.11 -9.18
C GLY A 54 -0.36 12.66 -9.21
N ASN A 55 -0.27 12.01 -10.37
CA ASN A 55 -0.63 10.60 -10.53
C ASN A 55 0.30 9.68 -9.71
N ILE A 56 1.62 9.91 -9.75
CA ILE A 56 2.59 9.14 -8.97
C ILE A 56 2.31 9.30 -7.47
N ALA A 57 2.08 10.52 -7.00
CA ALA A 57 1.75 10.77 -5.60
C ALA A 57 0.46 10.05 -5.17
N ALA A 58 -0.57 10.08 -6.02
CA ALA A 58 -1.83 9.38 -5.76
C ALA A 58 -1.64 7.86 -5.69
N ILE A 59 -0.89 7.27 -6.63
CA ILE A 59 -0.58 5.83 -6.64
C ILE A 59 0.23 5.42 -5.41
N SER A 60 1.29 6.17 -5.09
CA SER A 60 2.11 5.92 -3.90
C SER A 60 1.28 5.96 -2.62
N ARG A 61 0.38 6.94 -2.50
CA ARG A 61 -0.53 7.05 -1.36
C ARG A 61 -1.46 5.82 -1.25
N LEU A 62 -2.06 5.37 -2.35
CA LEU A 62 -2.96 4.22 -2.34
C LEU A 62 -2.23 2.95 -1.91
N LEU A 63 -1.06 2.67 -2.48
CA LEU A 63 -0.27 1.49 -2.11
C LEU A 63 0.23 1.51 -0.66
N LEU A 64 0.59 2.70 -0.15
CA LEU A 64 0.94 2.89 1.26
C LEU A 64 -0.27 2.65 2.17
N GLN A 65 -1.45 3.17 1.79
CA GLN A 65 -2.67 2.96 2.54
C GLN A 65 -3.07 1.48 2.58
N ASP A 66 -3.00 0.78 1.44
CA ASP A 66 -3.24 -0.67 1.37
C ASP A 66 -2.28 -1.45 2.29
N ALA A 67 -0.99 -1.05 2.31
CA ALA A 67 0.00 -1.68 3.18
C ALA A 67 -0.30 -1.44 4.68
N SER A 68 -0.67 -0.21 5.03
CA SER A 68 -1.05 0.16 6.40
C SER A 68 -2.30 -0.59 6.87
N ASP A 69 -3.36 -0.62 6.06
CA ASP A 69 -4.62 -1.28 6.42
C ASP A 69 -4.42 -2.79 6.68
N VAL A 70 -3.56 -3.45 5.89
CA VAL A 70 -3.21 -4.86 6.11
C VAL A 70 -2.30 -5.03 7.32
N PHE A 71 -1.35 -4.11 7.53
CA PHE A 71 -0.47 -4.13 8.70
C PHE A 71 -1.25 -4.00 10.02
N ASP A 72 -2.28 -3.15 10.06
CA ASP A 72 -3.16 -3.00 11.24
C ASP A 72 -3.85 -4.31 11.62
N VAL A 73 -4.24 -5.12 10.63
CA VAL A 73 -4.80 -6.47 10.88
C VAL A 73 -3.76 -7.41 11.47
N ILE A 74 -2.52 -7.37 10.98
CA ILE A 74 -1.41 -8.17 11.51
C ILE A 74 -1.12 -7.76 12.97
N GLU A 75 -1.04 -6.45 13.23
CA GLU A 75 -0.77 -5.91 14.55
C GLU A 75 -1.86 -6.30 15.56
N ALA A 76 -3.14 -6.11 15.20
CA ALA A 76 -4.27 -6.48 16.04
C ALA A 76 -4.22 -7.97 16.44
N ARG A 77 -3.95 -8.86 15.49
CA ARG A 77 -3.82 -10.31 15.76
C ARG A 77 -2.62 -10.63 16.64
N GLY A 78 -1.49 -9.93 16.44
CA GLY A 78 -0.32 -10.08 17.30
C GLY A 78 -0.59 -9.69 18.74
N LEU A 79 -1.31 -8.58 18.96
CA LEU A 79 -1.71 -8.11 20.28
C LEU A 79 -2.72 -9.06 20.95
N GLU A 80 -3.69 -9.57 20.20
CA GLU A 80 -4.65 -10.56 20.68
C GLU A 80 -3.96 -11.85 21.12
N ALA A 81 -3.04 -12.38 20.30
CA ALA A 81 -2.27 -13.58 20.64
C ALA A 81 -1.44 -13.39 21.91
N LYS A 82 -0.80 -12.22 22.08
CA LYS A 82 -0.06 -11.88 23.31
C LYS A 82 -0.97 -11.87 24.55
N ARG A 83 -2.17 -11.30 24.44
CA ARG A 83 -3.15 -11.26 25.54
C ARG A 83 -3.59 -12.67 25.96
N MET A 84 -3.76 -13.60 25.01
CA MET A 84 -4.16 -14.98 25.31
C MET A 84 -3.05 -15.81 25.93
N ALA A 85 -1.79 -15.43 25.73
CA ALA A 85 -0.62 -16.11 26.30
C ALA A 85 -0.21 -15.58 27.70
N SER A 86 -0.87 -14.53 28.20
CA SER A 86 -0.64 -13.91 29.51
C SER A 86 -1.67 -14.39 30.52
#